data_AF-A0A2T4THN5-F1
#
_entry.id   AF-A0A2T4THN5-F1
#
_cell.length_a   1.000
_cell.length_b   1.000
_cell.length_c   1.000
_cell.angle_alpha   90.00
_cell.angle_beta   90.00
_cell.angle_gamma   90.00
#
_symmetry.space_group_name_H-M   'P 1'
#
loop_
_entity.id
_entity.type
_entity.pdbx_description
1 polymer ?
#
loop_
_entity_poly.entity_id
_entity_poly.type
_entity_poly.pdbx_seq_one_letter_code
_entity_poly.pdbx_strand_id
1 'polypeptide(L)'
;MTRVSWKENRVLNIETRKGVFVVGQMLKHPYIRFYNMFSTESSLHNVNTMKLSVLFTAAVTRQYLRCSQISILKDAIPDIRKIDSDTWINQYPGSRKVVAYQGDDQEINCVILGHKPGGMLVKKDLWWSPTPEQPLRTHISGVFDEVICADIPLEANDIIDRYELTGMCVFPYTNERLYLCSLYNKSVDPYKDLVFNRSLPKEYSLAIKIISGGSDDKQRKEILNTYFTDSTELKFK
;
A
#
# COMPACT_ATOMS: atom_id res chain seq x y z
N MET A 1 11.63 11.66 -16.68
CA MET A 1 11.56 11.17 -15.29
C MET A 1 12.76 10.29 -15.00
N THR A 2 13.56 10.63 -13.99
CA THR A 2 14.72 9.83 -13.56
C THR A 2 14.21 8.53 -12.94
N ARG A 3 14.65 7.38 -13.48
CA ARG A 3 14.24 6.07 -12.97
C ARG A 3 14.77 5.88 -11.55
N VAL A 4 13.88 5.80 -10.56
CA VAL A 4 14.27 5.52 -9.18
C VAL A 4 14.78 4.08 -9.09
N SER A 5 16.08 3.91 -8.86
CA SER A 5 16.68 2.61 -8.55
C SER A 5 16.39 2.23 -7.11
N TRP A 6 16.25 0.93 -6.83
CA TRP A 6 16.13 0.47 -5.45
C TRP A 6 17.48 0.63 -4.75
N LYS A 7 17.49 1.30 -3.59
CA LYS A 7 18.65 1.36 -2.70
C LYS A 7 18.13 1.36 -1.27
N GLU A 8 18.51 0.35 -0.49
CA GLU A 8 18.11 0.25 0.91
C GLU A 8 18.53 1.52 1.68
N ASN A 9 17.66 1.93 2.61
CA ASN A 9 17.77 3.16 3.40
C ASN A 9 17.68 4.47 2.59
N ARG A 10 17.29 4.42 1.32
CA ARG A 10 16.99 5.64 0.55
C ARG A 10 15.67 6.22 1.01
N VAL A 11 15.70 7.48 1.45
CA VAL A 11 14.50 8.26 1.80
C VAL A 11 13.95 8.96 0.54
N LEU A 12 12.64 8.91 0.42
CA LEU A 12 11.85 9.34 -0.73
C LEU A 12 10.85 10.41 -0.28
N ASN A 13 10.60 11.38 -1.15
CA ASN A 13 9.41 12.22 -1.11
C ASN A 13 8.49 11.77 -2.24
N ILE A 14 7.28 11.32 -1.90
CA ILE A 14 6.37 10.65 -2.84
C ILE A 14 5.11 11.50 -2.94
N GLU A 15 4.74 11.93 -4.15
CA GLU A 15 3.47 12.61 -4.35
C GLU A 15 2.32 11.60 -4.25
N THR A 16 1.37 11.91 -3.36
CA THR A 16 0.14 11.14 -3.17
C THR A 16 -0.85 11.55 -4.27
N ARG A 17 -1.61 12.62 -4.07
CA ARG A 17 -2.28 13.41 -5.11
C ARG A 17 -1.53 14.72 -5.34
N LYS A 18 -1.90 15.44 -6.41
CA LYS A 18 -1.35 16.76 -6.76
C LYS A 18 -1.13 17.64 -5.55
N GLY A 19 0.13 17.97 -5.27
CA GLY A 19 0.52 18.91 -4.22
C GLY A 19 0.47 18.36 -2.80
N VAL A 20 0.28 17.05 -2.59
CA VAL A 20 0.38 16.42 -1.26
C VAL A 20 1.42 15.30 -1.32
N PHE A 21 2.48 15.45 -0.54
CA PHE A 21 3.61 14.55 -0.51
C PHE A 21 3.69 13.80 0.81
N VAL A 22 4.28 12.61 0.78
CA VAL A 22 4.57 11.77 1.96
C VAL A 22 6.01 11.30 1.94
N VAL A 23 6.62 11.23 3.12
CA VAL A 23 7.96 10.66 3.29
C VAL A 23 7.88 9.13 3.33
N GLY A 24 8.68 8.48 2.50
CA GLY A 24 8.89 7.04 2.52
C GLY A 24 10.36 6.67 2.61
N GLN A 25 10.67 5.46 3.03
CA GLN A 25 12.03 4.91 3.04
C GLN A 25 12.04 3.52 2.41
N MET A 26 12.94 3.32 1.44
CA MET A 26 13.21 2.00 0.89
C MET A 26 13.87 1.12 1.95
N LEU A 27 13.27 -0.02 2.22
CA LEU A 27 13.84 -1.06 3.05
C LEU A 27 14.49 -2.12 2.15
N LYS A 28 14.59 -3.37 2.63
CA LYS A 28 14.91 -4.50 1.77
C LYS A 28 13.88 -4.60 0.64
N HIS A 29 14.36 -4.81 -0.58
CA HIS A 29 13.48 -4.95 -1.73
C HIS A 29 12.46 -6.08 -1.52
N PRO A 30 11.15 -5.87 -1.81
CA PRO A 30 10.53 -4.70 -2.45
C PRO A 30 9.76 -3.77 -1.48
N TYR A 31 10.18 -3.62 -0.22
CA TYR A 31 9.39 -2.92 0.81
C TYR A 31 9.71 -1.44 0.97
N ILE A 32 8.66 -0.62 1.04
CA ILE A 32 8.76 0.77 1.47
C ILE A 32 8.05 0.92 2.81
N ARG A 33 8.72 1.58 3.75
CA ARG A 33 8.12 2.10 4.98
C ARG A 33 7.65 3.53 4.72
N PHE A 34 6.37 3.79 4.88
CA PHE A 34 5.80 5.14 4.80
C PHE A 34 5.71 5.71 6.21
N TYR A 35 6.04 7.00 6.35
CA TYR A 35 5.97 7.70 7.63
C TYR A 35 4.74 8.60 7.68
N ASN A 36 4.22 8.84 8.89
CA ASN A 36 3.14 9.80 9.10
C ASN A 36 3.70 11.23 9.06
N MET A 37 4.23 11.63 7.90
CA MET A 37 4.80 12.93 7.61
C MET A 37 4.34 13.35 6.22
N PHE A 38 3.31 14.19 6.18
CA PHE A 38 2.75 14.77 4.98
C PHE A 38 3.18 16.22 4.82
N SER A 39 3.33 16.68 3.58
CA SER A 39 3.69 18.06 3.27
C SER A 39 3.04 18.51 1.95
N THR A 40 2.86 19.81 1.80
CA THR A 40 2.53 20.43 0.51
C THR A 40 3.77 20.90 -0.26
N GLU A 41 4.95 20.75 0.33
CA GLU A 41 6.24 21.08 -0.27
C GLU A 41 6.78 19.90 -1.09
N SER A 42 7.14 20.17 -2.34
CA SER A 42 7.72 19.16 -3.24
C SER A 42 9.18 18.82 -2.91
N SER A 43 9.86 19.68 -2.15
CA SER A 43 11.22 19.52 -1.67
C SER A 43 11.27 19.65 -0.15
N LEU A 44 11.73 18.61 0.53
CA LEU A 44 11.95 18.60 1.97
C LEU A 44 13.45 18.53 2.26
N HIS A 45 13.88 19.21 3.32
CA HIS A 45 15.27 19.20 3.79
C HIS A 45 15.34 18.75 5.25
N ASN A 46 16.50 18.23 5.68
CA ASN A 46 16.78 17.83 7.06
C ASN A 46 15.79 16.80 7.66
N VAL A 47 15.20 15.95 6.81
CA VAL A 47 14.28 14.90 7.26
C VAL A 47 15.06 13.84 8.06
N ASN A 48 14.70 13.65 9.33
CA ASN A 48 15.24 12.56 10.16
C ASN A 48 14.14 11.54 10.44
N THR A 49 14.18 10.44 9.69
CA THR A 49 13.13 9.41 9.75
C THR A 49 13.14 8.61 11.06
N MET A 50 14.22 8.60 11.84
CA MET A 50 14.25 7.95 13.16
C MET A 50 13.29 8.62 14.17
N LYS A 51 12.93 9.88 13.92
CA LYS A 51 12.03 10.67 14.78
C LYS A 51 10.57 10.61 14.32
N LEU A 52 10.29 9.97 13.18
CA LEU A 52 8.96 9.91 12.59
C LEU A 52 8.23 8.65 13.05
N SER A 53 6.92 8.75 13.19
CA SER A 53 6.06 7.58 13.38
C SER A 53 5.85 6.87 12.05
N VAL A 54 5.88 5.53 12.09
CA VAL A 54 5.55 4.70 10.94
C VAL A 54 4.06 4.80 10.66
N LEU A 55 3.70 5.09 9.41
CA LEU A 55 2.32 5.04 8.94
C LEU A 55 1.94 3.59 8.62
N PHE A 56 2.66 2.97 7.69
CA PHE A 56 2.60 1.54 7.39
C PHE A 56 3.80 1.11 6.54
N THR A 57 4.01 -0.21 6.42
CA THR A 57 5.05 -0.80 5.58
C THR A 57 4.43 -1.75 4.58
N ALA A 58 4.80 -1.64 3.31
CA ALA A 58 4.20 -2.46 2.25
C ALA A 58 5.20 -2.82 1.15
N ALA A 59 5.01 -3.99 0.55
CA ALA A 59 5.71 -4.36 -0.69
C ALA A 59 5.14 -3.53 -1.84
N VAL A 60 5.99 -2.94 -2.69
CA VAL A 60 5.55 -2.15 -3.85
C VAL A 60 5.98 -2.81 -5.15
N THR A 61 5.15 -2.66 -6.19
CA THR A 61 5.53 -3.13 -7.53
C THR A 61 6.52 -2.18 -8.21
N ARG A 62 7.25 -2.69 -9.21
CA ARG A 62 8.07 -1.83 -10.09
C ARG A 62 7.21 -0.81 -10.84
N GLN A 63 5.96 -1.15 -11.16
CA GLN A 63 5.01 -0.25 -11.81
C GLN A 63 4.66 0.94 -10.91
N TYR A 64 4.48 0.73 -9.60
CA TYR A 64 4.29 1.82 -8.65
C TYR A 64 5.44 2.83 -8.67
N LEU A 65 6.70 2.36 -8.60
CA LEU A 65 7.88 3.24 -8.66
C LEU A 65 8.03 3.97 -10.00
N ARG A 66 7.61 3.34 -11.10
CA ARG A 66 7.70 3.92 -12.45
C ARG A 66 6.64 5.00 -12.67
N CYS A 67 5.44 4.79 -12.15
CA CYS A 67 4.30 5.65 -12.41
C CYS A 67 4.17 6.79 -11.39
N SER A 68 4.56 6.59 -10.13
CA SER A 68 4.46 7.64 -9.10
C SER A 68 5.48 8.76 -9.31
N GLN A 69 5.13 9.99 -8.91
CA GLN A 69 6.12 11.07 -8.78
C GLN A 69 6.89 10.89 -7.49
N ILE A 70 8.20 10.65 -7.62
CA ILE A 70 9.08 10.36 -6.50
C ILE A 70 10.36 11.18 -6.68
N SER A 71 10.75 11.92 -5.63
CA SER A 71 12.06 12.54 -5.52
C SER A 71 12.86 11.92 -4.37
N ILE A 72 14.20 11.99 -4.48
CA ILE A 72 15.11 11.43 -3.47
C ILE A 72 15.51 12.55 -2.52
N LEU A 73 15.31 12.33 -1.22
CA LEU A 73 15.77 13.24 -0.18
C LEU A 73 17.23 12.92 0.17
N LYS A 74 18.17 13.60 -0.48
CA LYS A 74 19.61 13.27 -0.39
C LYS A 74 20.21 13.53 0.99
N ASP A 75 19.70 14.54 1.70
CA ASP A 75 20.22 14.98 3.00
C ASP A 75 19.41 14.39 4.17
N ALA A 76 18.56 13.40 3.90
CA ALA A 76 17.75 12.76 4.94
C ALA A 76 18.56 11.74 5.75
N ILE A 77 18.27 11.64 7.04
CA ILE A 77 18.81 10.62 7.93
C ILE A 77 17.83 9.43 7.95
N PRO A 78 18.22 8.26 7.40
CA PRO A 78 17.36 7.08 7.37
C PRO A 78 17.30 6.37 8.72
N ASP A 79 16.16 5.74 9.00
CA ASP A 79 15.98 4.93 10.19
C ASP A 79 16.47 3.50 9.89
N ILE A 80 17.65 3.20 10.40
CA ILE A 80 18.32 1.91 10.22
C ILE A 80 17.83 0.83 11.18
N ARG A 81 16.89 1.15 12.09
CA ARG A 81 16.34 0.18 13.04
C ARG A 81 15.34 -0.75 12.33
N LYS A 82 15.34 -2.01 12.73
CA LYS A 82 14.37 -3.03 12.30
C LYS A 82 13.11 -2.97 13.18
N ILE A 83 12.29 -1.94 12.96
CA ILE A 83 11.08 -1.67 13.76
C ILE A 83 9.78 -2.16 13.11
N ASP A 84 9.82 -2.60 11.86
CA ASP A 84 8.64 -3.06 11.14
C ASP A 84 8.17 -4.42 11.65
N SER A 85 6.85 -4.61 11.65
CA SER A 85 6.21 -5.86 12.02
C SER A 85 6.64 -7.02 11.10
N ASP A 86 6.93 -8.17 11.70
CA ASP A 86 7.03 -9.45 11.00
C ASP A 86 5.68 -10.18 10.93
N THR A 87 4.61 -9.56 11.46
CA THR A 87 3.24 -10.10 11.46
C THR A 87 2.38 -9.35 10.44
N TRP A 88 1.65 -10.11 9.63
CA TRP A 88 0.90 -9.64 8.44
C TRP A 88 -0.44 -10.35 8.32
N ILE A 89 -1.34 -9.79 7.53
CA ILE A 89 -2.61 -10.42 7.16
C ILE A 89 -2.48 -11.00 5.75
N ASN A 90 -2.58 -12.32 5.63
CA ASN A 90 -2.66 -12.99 4.34
C ASN A 90 -4.11 -13.29 4.00
N GLN A 91 -4.58 -12.80 2.86
CA GLN A 91 -5.93 -13.10 2.39
C GLN A 91 -6.12 -14.59 2.12
N TYR A 92 -7.36 -15.06 2.20
CA TYR A 92 -7.69 -16.40 1.72
C TYR A 92 -7.36 -16.55 0.22
N PRO A 93 -7.08 -17.78 -0.26
CA PRO A 93 -6.91 -18.03 -1.68
C PRO A 93 -8.22 -17.79 -2.46
N GLY A 94 -8.13 -17.68 -3.78
CA GLY A 94 -9.27 -17.45 -4.67
C GLY A 94 -9.70 -15.98 -4.74
N SER A 95 -10.88 -15.74 -5.29
CA SER A 95 -11.46 -14.41 -5.46
C SER A 95 -12.96 -14.43 -5.19
N ARG A 96 -13.53 -13.25 -4.94
CA ARG A 96 -14.96 -13.06 -4.77
C ARG A 96 -15.42 -11.72 -5.34
N LYS A 97 -16.72 -11.63 -5.64
CA LYS A 97 -17.40 -10.37 -5.93
C LYS A 97 -17.81 -9.70 -4.62
N VAL A 98 -17.62 -8.39 -4.53
CA VAL A 98 -18.09 -7.55 -3.42
C VAL A 98 -18.78 -6.33 -4.00
N VAL A 99 -19.87 -5.91 -3.37
CA VAL A 99 -20.58 -4.67 -3.72
C VAL A 99 -20.26 -3.64 -2.63
N ALA A 100 -19.45 -2.64 -2.98
CA ALA A 100 -19.22 -1.50 -2.11
C ALA A 100 -20.45 -0.59 -2.14
N TYR A 101 -20.76 0.04 -1.00
CA TYR A 101 -21.91 0.95 -0.84
C TYR A 101 -23.26 0.28 -1.16
N GLN A 102 -23.40 -1.02 -0.86
CA GLN A 102 -24.62 -1.77 -1.11
C GLN A 102 -25.85 -1.08 -0.47
N GLY A 103 -26.89 -0.88 -1.26
CA GLY A 103 -28.12 -0.16 -0.88
C GLY A 103 -28.05 1.37 -0.99
N ASP A 104 -26.90 1.95 -1.35
CA ASP A 104 -26.75 3.38 -1.69
C ASP A 104 -26.96 3.60 -3.20
N ASP A 105 -27.09 4.86 -3.62
CA ASP A 105 -27.20 5.26 -5.04
C ASP A 105 -25.88 5.09 -5.84
N GLN A 106 -24.80 4.72 -5.15
CA GLN A 106 -23.43 4.62 -5.68
C GLN A 106 -22.81 3.22 -5.48
N GLU A 107 -23.59 2.15 -5.66
CA GLU A 107 -23.07 0.79 -5.61
C GLU A 107 -21.91 0.57 -6.61
N ILE A 108 -20.80 0.01 -6.13
CA ILE A 108 -19.64 -0.32 -6.98
C ILE A 108 -19.31 -1.80 -6.85
N ASN A 109 -19.38 -2.52 -7.97
CA ASN A 109 -19.01 -3.92 -8.06
C ASN A 109 -17.50 -4.09 -8.17
N CYS A 110 -16.91 -4.87 -7.26
CA CYS A 110 -15.48 -5.17 -7.23
C CYS A 110 -15.25 -6.68 -7.30
N VAL A 111 -14.16 -7.10 -7.95
CA VAL A 111 -13.61 -8.46 -7.82
C VAL A 111 -12.33 -8.36 -7.01
N ILE A 112 -12.31 -8.97 -5.83
CA ILE A 112 -11.16 -8.92 -4.91
C ILE A 112 -10.65 -10.33 -4.58
N LEU A 113 -9.45 -10.42 -4.00
CA LEU A 113 -8.87 -11.68 -3.57
C LEU A 113 -9.55 -12.17 -2.27
N GLY A 114 -9.51 -13.49 -2.06
CA GLY A 114 -10.18 -14.17 -0.96
C GLY A 114 -11.57 -14.65 -1.33
N HIS A 115 -11.75 -15.97 -1.44
CA HIS A 115 -13.05 -16.61 -1.71
C HIS A 115 -14.10 -16.36 -0.61
N LYS A 116 -13.66 -15.99 0.60
CA LYS A 116 -14.52 -15.56 1.72
C LYS A 116 -13.96 -14.30 2.40
N PRO A 117 -14.78 -13.53 3.13
CA PRO A 117 -14.31 -12.39 3.93
C PRO A 117 -13.26 -12.78 4.97
N GLY A 118 -12.37 -11.83 5.28
CA GLY A 118 -11.31 -11.98 6.27
C GLY A 118 -9.99 -12.48 5.70
N GLY A 119 -9.15 -13.01 6.59
CA GLY A 119 -7.83 -13.53 6.26
C GLY A 119 -7.17 -14.23 7.44
N MET A 120 -5.93 -14.66 7.23
CA MET A 120 -5.07 -15.32 8.20
C MET A 120 -4.06 -14.32 8.75
N LEU A 121 -3.76 -14.40 10.04
CA LEU A 121 -2.61 -13.72 10.63
C LEU A 121 -1.39 -14.63 10.42
N VAL A 122 -0.34 -14.09 9.82
CA VAL A 122 0.85 -14.86 9.42
C VAL A 122 2.12 -14.15 9.85
N LYS A 123 3.16 -14.93 10.14
CA LYS A 123 4.53 -14.45 10.28
C LYS A 123 5.18 -14.39 8.91
N LYS A 124 5.79 -13.27 8.56
CA LYS A 124 6.52 -13.02 7.32
C LYS A 124 7.66 -12.05 7.61
N ASP A 125 8.86 -12.59 7.76
CA ASP A 125 10.05 -11.76 7.94
C ASP A 125 10.36 -10.98 6.64
N LEU A 126 10.29 -9.65 6.75
CA LEU A 126 10.66 -8.68 5.72
C LEU A 126 12.12 -8.79 5.29
N TRP A 127 12.98 -9.19 6.22
CA TRP A 127 14.42 -9.28 6.05
C TRP A 127 14.88 -10.68 5.60
N TRP A 128 13.95 -11.61 5.40
CA TRP A 128 14.25 -12.96 4.92
C TRP A 128 14.79 -12.94 3.48
N SER A 129 15.84 -13.71 3.22
CA SER A 129 16.38 -14.00 1.88
C SER A 129 16.53 -15.51 1.74
N PRO A 130 16.35 -16.05 0.53
CA PRO A 130 16.69 -17.44 0.28
C PRO A 130 18.19 -17.65 0.48
N THR A 131 18.57 -18.78 1.09
CA THR A 131 19.95 -19.27 1.19
C THR A 131 20.07 -20.62 0.48
N PRO A 132 21.28 -21.13 0.19
CA PRO A 132 21.45 -22.48 -0.35
C PRO A 132 20.79 -23.56 0.52
N GLU A 133 20.82 -23.41 1.85
CA GLU A 133 20.24 -24.34 2.83
C GLU A 133 18.72 -24.17 2.95
N GLN A 134 18.22 -22.94 2.77
CA GLN A 134 16.80 -22.61 2.82
C GLN A 134 16.41 -21.76 1.59
N PRO A 135 16.23 -22.39 0.41
CA PRO A 135 15.96 -21.67 -0.84
C PRO A 135 14.52 -21.17 -0.94
N LEU A 136 13.62 -21.71 -0.11
CA LEU A 136 12.21 -21.36 -0.06
C LEU A 136 11.83 -20.99 1.37
N ARG A 137 10.78 -20.17 1.52
CA ARG A 137 10.17 -19.95 2.83
C ARG A 137 9.64 -21.26 3.40
N THR A 138 9.58 -21.35 4.73
CA THR A 138 9.16 -22.56 5.45
C THR A 138 7.73 -22.96 5.11
N HIS A 139 6.82 -22.00 4.93
CA HIS A 139 5.45 -22.31 4.55
C HIS A 139 5.32 -22.69 3.07
N ILE A 140 4.48 -23.68 2.79
CA ILE A 140 4.29 -24.26 1.45
C ILE A 140 3.84 -23.25 0.38
N SER A 141 3.23 -22.13 0.79
CA SER A 141 2.80 -21.07 -0.14
C SER A 141 3.98 -20.31 -0.74
N GLY A 142 5.16 -20.34 -0.10
CA GLY A 142 6.31 -19.51 -0.46
C GLY A 142 6.14 -18.01 -0.18
N VAL A 143 5.01 -17.58 0.41
CA VAL A 143 4.67 -16.16 0.62
C VAL A 143 5.03 -15.67 2.03
N PHE A 144 4.89 -16.53 3.03
CA PHE A 144 5.09 -16.23 4.45
C PHE A 144 5.76 -17.43 5.14
N ASP A 145 6.03 -17.33 6.43
CA ASP A 145 6.83 -18.31 7.18
C ASP A 145 5.97 -19.26 8.02
N GLU A 146 4.94 -18.72 8.67
CA GLU A 146 4.08 -19.46 9.61
C GLU A 146 2.68 -18.83 9.69
N VAL A 147 1.65 -19.65 9.96
CA VAL A 147 0.30 -19.16 10.30
C VAL A 147 0.21 -18.99 11.81
N ILE A 148 -0.08 -17.77 12.27
CA ILE A 148 -0.29 -17.43 13.69
C ILE A 148 -1.77 -17.63 14.06
N CYS A 149 -2.68 -17.19 13.19
CA CYS A 149 -4.12 -17.37 13.34
C CYS A 149 -4.74 -17.69 11.98
N ALA A 150 -5.42 -18.82 11.88
CA ALA A 150 -5.98 -19.31 10.61
C ALA A 150 -7.27 -18.60 10.17
N ASP A 151 -7.97 -17.93 11.10
CA ASP A 151 -9.17 -17.15 10.78
C ASP A 151 -9.27 -15.95 11.71
N ILE A 152 -8.97 -14.75 11.18
CA ILE A 152 -9.15 -13.50 11.92
C ILE A 152 -10.66 -13.18 11.95
N PRO A 153 -11.29 -13.08 13.14
CA PRO A 153 -12.70 -12.68 13.24
C PRO A 153 -12.93 -11.31 12.58
N LEU A 154 -14.05 -11.14 11.88
CA LEU A 154 -14.35 -9.89 11.16
C LEU A 154 -14.43 -8.66 12.08
N GLU A 155 -14.79 -8.88 13.35
CA GLU A 155 -14.90 -7.85 14.39
C GLU A 155 -13.59 -7.58 15.15
N ALA A 156 -12.49 -8.29 14.82
CA ALA A 156 -11.19 -8.14 15.48
C ALA A 156 -10.46 -6.86 15.02
N ASN A 157 -11.06 -5.71 15.30
CA ASN A 157 -10.61 -4.42 14.76
C ASN A 157 -9.18 -4.05 15.18
N ASP A 158 -8.78 -4.44 16.39
CA ASP A 158 -7.43 -4.24 16.90
C ASP A 158 -6.35 -4.97 16.09
N ILE A 159 -6.64 -6.18 15.61
CA ILE A 159 -5.75 -6.97 14.75
C ILE A 159 -5.77 -6.39 13.33
N ILE A 160 -6.97 -6.18 12.78
CA ILE A 160 -7.14 -5.73 11.39
C ILE A 160 -6.48 -4.35 11.19
N ASP A 161 -6.61 -3.44 12.14
CA ASP A 161 -6.05 -2.09 12.04
C ASP A 161 -4.53 -2.08 12.22
N ARG A 162 -4.01 -2.98 13.07
CA ARG A 162 -2.58 -3.04 13.43
C ARG A 162 -1.70 -3.61 12.32
N TYR A 163 -2.21 -4.58 11.55
CA TYR A 163 -1.38 -5.34 10.61
C TYR A 163 -1.72 -5.05 9.14
N GLU A 164 -0.70 -5.04 8.30
CA GLU A 164 -0.81 -4.81 6.87
C GLU A 164 -1.06 -6.11 6.10
N LEU A 165 -1.67 -5.99 4.92
CA LEU A 165 -1.87 -7.13 4.02
C LEU A 165 -0.54 -7.57 3.40
N THR A 166 -0.40 -8.87 3.12
CA THR A 166 0.77 -9.41 2.41
C THR A 166 0.85 -9.02 0.93
N GLY A 167 -0.22 -8.43 0.40
CA GLY A 167 -0.35 -8.01 -1.00
C GLY A 167 0.60 -6.88 -1.40
N MET A 168 0.84 -6.74 -2.70
CA MET A 168 1.68 -5.68 -3.23
C MET A 168 0.87 -4.42 -3.56
N CYS A 169 1.45 -3.28 -3.22
CA CYS A 169 0.98 -1.95 -3.56
C CYS A 169 1.25 -1.62 -5.04
N VAL A 170 0.21 -1.13 -5.72
CA VAL A 170 0.20 -0.77 -7.15
C VAL A 170 -0.28 0.67 -7.35
N PHE A 171 0.11 1.28 -8.47
CA PHE A 171 -0.39 2.60 -8.88
C PHE A 171 -1.68 2.44 -9.71
N PRO A 172 -2.72 3.29 -9.55
CA PRO A 172 -2.79 4.48 -8.68
C PRO A 172 -3.29 4.23 -7.26
N TYR A 173 -3.73 3.01 -6.92
CA TYR A 173 -4.36 2.71 -5.63
C TYR A 173 -3.53 3.13 -4.42
N THR A 174 -2.22 2.88 -4.45
CA THR A 174 -1.32 3.19 -3.32
C THR A 174 -1.23 4.69 -3.08
N ASN A 175 -1.18 5.50 -4.14
CA ASN A 175 -1.16 6.96 -4.04
C ASN A 175 -2.46 7.50 -3.46
N GLU A 176 -3.59 6.93 -3.88
CA GLU A 176 -4.89 7.24 -3.33
C GLU A 176 -4.98 6.90 -1.84
N ARG A 177 -4.53 5.70 -1.47
CA ARG A 177 -4.47 5.26 -0.07
C ARG A 177 -3.64 6.22 0.78
N LEU A 178 -2.46 6.63 0.29
CA LEU A 178 -1.59 7.58 0.99
C LEU A 178 -2.24 8.97 1.12
N TYR A 179 -2.95 9.43 0.10
CA TYR A 179 -3.72 10.67 0.18
C TYR A 179 -4.82 10.58 1.23
N LEU A 180 -5.59 9.49 1.25
CA LEU A 180 -6.59 9.26 2.30
C LEU A 180 -5.94 9.22 3.69
N CYS A 181 -4.77 8.59 3.84
CA CYS A 181 -4.03 8.63 5.10
C CYS A 181 -3.68 10.05 5.54
N SER A 182 -3.39 10.96 4.59
CA SER A 182 -3.16 12.37 4.89
C SER A 182 -4.41 13.08 5.43
N LEU A 183 -5.59 12.76 4.88
CA LEU A 183 -6.87 13.32 5.33
C LEU A 183 -7.26 12.85 6.74
N TYR A 184 -7.03 11.57 7.04
CA TYR A 184 -7.37 10.99 8.35
C TYR A 184 -6.24 11.08 9.38
N ASN A 185 -5.04 11.52 8.98
CA ASN A 185 -3.82 11.55 9.79
C ASN A 185 -3.51 10.19 10.48
N LYS A 186 -3.80 9.08 9.78
CA LYS A 186 -3.57 7.70 10.24
C LYS A 186 -3.50 6.75 9.06
N SER A 187 -3.01 5.53 9.27
CA SER A 187 -3.09 4.47 8.25
C SER A 187 -4.55 4.10 8.02
N VAL A 188 -4.97 4.15 6.76
CA VAL A 188 -6.26 3.65 6.28
C VAL A 188 -6.02 2.78 5.05
N ASP A 189 -6.88 1.80 4.80
CA ASP A 189 -6.75 0.90 3.66
C ASP A 189 -8.14 0.46 3.15
N PRO A 190 -8.71 1.19 2.17
CA PRO A 190 -10.01 0.88 1.59
C PRO A 190 -10.15 -0.56 1.08
N TYR A 191 -9.07 -1.15 0.55
CA TYR A 191 -9.04 -2.53 0.10
C TYR A 191 -9.08 -3.51 1.28
N LYS A 192 -8.33 -3.24 2.36
CA LYS A 192 -8.41 -4.05 3.58
C LYS A 192 -9.82 -4.00 4.19
N ASP A 193 -10.46 -2.84 4.19
CA ASP A 193 -11.83 -2.72 4.67
C ASP A 193 -12.83 -3.53 3.82
N LEU A 194 -12.67 -3.59 2.49
CA LEU A 194 -13.41 -4.51 1.63
C LEU A 194 -13.13 -5.99 1.95
N VAL A 195 -11.88 -6.35 2.22
CA VAL A 195 -11.48 -7.72 2.57
C VAL A 195 -12.22 -8.21 3.81
N PHE A 196 -12.44 -7.33 4.79
CA PHE A 196 -13.11 -7.64 6.06
C PHE A 196 -14.59 -7.23 6.11
N ASN A 197 -15.20 -6.88 4.98
CA ASN A 197 -16.62 -6.44 4.89
C ASN A 197 -16.96 -5.26 5.83
N ARG A 198 -16.02 -4.36 6.05
CA ARG A 198 -16.24 -3.17 6.87
C ARG A 198 -17.01 -2.10 6.10
N SER A 199 -17.71 -1.25 6.83
CA SER A 199 -18.35 -0.05 6.28
C SER A 199 -17.30 0.87 5.65
N LEU A 200 -17.57 1.37 4.45
CA LEU A 200 -16.67 2.25 3.72
C LEU A 200 -17.14 3.70 3.84
N PRO A 201 -16.28 4.63 4.30
CA PRO A 201 -16.55 6.06 4.21
C PRO A 201 -16.75 6.52 2.76
N LYS A 202 -17.52 7.60 2.55
CA LYS A 202 -17.78 8.14 1.20
C LYS A 202 -16.52 8.69 0.55
N GLU A 203 -15.56 9.14 1.36
CA GLU A 203 -14.24 9.61 0.94
C GLU A 203 -13.44 8.51 0.22
N TYR A 204 -13.73 7.23 0.45
CA TYR A 204 -13.04 6.11 -0.20
C TYR A 204 -13.51 5.86 -1.63
N SER A 205 -14.55 6.56 -2.10
CA SER A 205 -15.19 6.27 -3.39
C SER A 205 -14.23 6.22 -4.57
N LEU A 206 -13.22 7.10 -4.63
CA LEU A 206 -12.21 7.06 -5.70
C LEU A 206 -11.31 5.82 -5.58
N ALA A 207 -10.88 5.45 -4.37
CA ALA A 207 -10.12 4.24 -4.12
C ALA A 207 -10.89 2.98 -4.54
N ILE A 208 -12.19 2.91 -4.21
CA ILE A 208 -13.07 1.81 -4.58
C ILE A 208 -13.25 1.74 -6.11
N LYS A 209 -13.44 2.89 -6.79
CA LYS A 209 -13.45 2.95 -8.26
C LYS A 209 -12.16 2.40 -8.86
N ILE A 210 -11.00 2.74 -8.31
CA ILE A 210 -9.70 2.20 -8.74
C ILE A 210 -9.64 0.68 -8.53
N ILE A 211 -10.04 0.18 -7.36
CA ILE A 211 -10.04 -1.25 -7.02
C ILE A 211 -10.95 -2.05 -7.96
N SER A 212 -12.12 -1.50 -8.30
CA SER A 212 -13.11 -2.18 -9.15
C SER A 212 -12.56 -2.55 -10.54
N GLY A 213 -11.52 -1.84 -11.01
CA GLY A 213 -11.02 -1.94 -12.39
C GLY A 213 -12.02 -1.50 -13.45
N GLY A 214 -13.22 -1.07 -13.03
CA GLY A 214 -14.38 -0.75 -13.86
C GLY A 214 -14.36 0.69 -14.36
N SER A 215 -13.40 0.99 -15.24
CA SER A 215 -13.37 2.28 -15.91
C SER A 215 -13.18 2.06 -17.41
N ASP A 216 -14.06 2.65 -18.21
CA ASP A 216 -13.74 2.92 -19.61
C ASP A 216 -12.49 3.82 -19.71
N ASP A 217 -11.92 3.95 -20.90
CA ASP A 217 -10.68 4.71 -21.11
C ASP A 217 -10.80 6.19 -20.67
N LYS A 218 -12.01 6.75 -20.67
CA LYS A 218 -12.25 8.14 -20.25
C LYS A 218 -12.14 8.25 -18.74
N GLN A 219 -12.85 7.40 -18.00
CA GLN A 219 -12.79 7.39 -16.54
C GLN A 219 -11.39 7.02 -16.03
N ARG A 220 -10.67 6.12 -16.73
CA ARG A 220 -9.27 5.83 -16.40
C ARG A 220 -8.39 7.08 -16.55
N LYS A 221 -8.57 7.87 -17.62
CA LYS A 221 -7.84 9.13 -17.81
C LYS A 221 -8.19 10.15 -16.73
N GLU A 222 -9.46 10.28 -16.35
CA GLU A 222 -9.91 11.17 -15.27
C GLU A 222 -9.26 10.83 -13.93
N ILE A 223 -9.22 9.53 -13.58
CA ILE A 223 -8.51 9.03 -12.40
C ILE A 223 -7.02 9.43 -12.48
N LEU A 224 -6.35 9.14 -13.59
CA LEU A 224 -4.92 9.45 -13.76
C LEU A 224 -4.63 10.95 -13.66
N ASN A 225 -5.53 11.80 -14.15
CA ASN A 225 -5.42 13.27 -14.05
C ASN A 225 -5.50 13.79 -12.61
N THR A 226 -5.97 12.99 -11.65
CA THR A 226 -5.95 13.33 -10.22
C THR A 226 -4.52 13.32 -9.65
N TYR A 227 -3.61 12.54 -10.26
CA TYR A 227 -2.28 12.29 -9.69
C TYR A 227 -1.17 13.14 -10.33
N PHE A 228 -1.28 13.52 -11.61
CA PHE A 228 -0.16 14.17 -12.32
C PHE A 228 -0.54 15.48 -12.98
N THR A 229 0.29 16.52 -12.79
CA THR A 229 0.15 17.83 -13.43
C THR A 229 0.47 17.80 -14.92
N ASP A 230 1.40 16.93 -15.35
CA ASP A 230 1.79 16.79 -16.75
C ASP A 230 1.27 15.49 -17.36
N SER A 231 0.50 15.64 -18.44
CA SER A 231 0.02 14.55 -19.31
C SER A 231 1.18 13.92 -20.08
N THR A 232 2.11 13.27 -19.39
CA THR A 232 3.00 12.32 -20.05
C THR A 232 2.22 11.05 -20.26
N GLU A 233 2.02 10.66 -21.52
CA GLU A 233 1.43 9.37 -21.90
C GLU A 233 2.09 8.26 -21.07
N LEU A 234 1.35 7.75 -20.08
CA LEU A 234 1.76 6.57 -19.32
C LEU A 234 1.73 5.39 -20.29
N LYS A 235 2.84 5.14 -20.98
CA LYS A 235 3.01 3.97 -21.83
C LYS A 235 3.11 2.73 -20.94
N PHE A 236 1.98 2.07 -20.73
CA PHE A 236 1.92 0.72 -20.19
C PHE A 236 2.45 -0.25 -21.25
N LYS A 237 3.77 -0.30 -21.41
CA LYS A 237 4.47 -1.47 -21.95
C LYS A 237 4.83 -2.40 -20.79
#